data_AF-A0A9D2K794-F1
#
_entry.id   AF-A0A9D2K794-F1
#
_cell.length_a   1.000
_cell.length_b   1.000
_cell.length_c   1.000
_cell.angle_alpha   90.00
_cell.angle_beta   90.00
_cell.angle_gamma   90.00
#
_symmetry.space_group_name_H-M   'P 1'
#
loop_
_entity.id
_entity.type
_entity.pdbx_description
1 polymer ?
#
loop_
_entity_poly.entity_id
_entity_poly.type
_entity_poly.pdbx_seq_one_letter_code
_entity_poly.pdbx_strand_id
1 'polypeptide(L)'
;MDKGNLIGIGVMAAASAALVAVAGPAYDSLQQSRLEEAAGGEEIVTVTGEGEGYGGVITAEVTVAGDKILDLKLTGEGETPEIGGTALSSLQEAIVANQSLDGVEAVTGATWTSNGAFDAIRSAMGEETQEESEAAEQEEVQAAGLTHGLGIYSTGRLGPGSDDQGAGVYSINEVAAYVLFDSEGRIVDLEVDQLEVATPNYDGAGMPDFTGFPGQSYNADEDHDAVVDTVWEQTEEDFLAQVESWQTKRQRGDSYKLNSGTWEEEMDIFEEAFKGMTVEELEQWYEKYCSDVNGRPLFGTSEDEQDVAKYEALTEEEKNSMDAVSGATMSLNDAHGNILGAIVKAYDNRRPVEGAKIAKIGLGFTNTGRLGPGSDDQGTAVYSFNTQAVGACYDEEGKIVSLYTDVMEVATPNYDGATMPNFTGFPGQSYNADEDHDAVVDAVWEQTEEDFLAQVEGWQTKRERGDSYKLNSGTWEEEMDIFEDFFAGMTTEEVSGWYASYCSDVSGRPLFGTSENEEDVAKYDGFTEEEKSAMDAVSGATMSLRDAHGDILGAIENAWANAKDTNITVAE
;
A
#
# COMPACT_ATOMS: atom_id res chain seq x y z
N MET A 1 71.43 42.56 -7.48
CA MET A 1 70.26 43.30 -7.98
C MET A 1 69.37 42.27 -8.62
N ASP A 2 68.13 42.01 -8.22
CA ASP A 2 67.30 42.45 -7.11
C ASP A 2 66.24 41.35 -6.91
N LYS A 3 65.64 41.28 -5.72
CA LYS A 3 64.71 40.21 -5.32
C LYS A 3 63.31 40.45 -5.91
N GLY A 4 62.66 39.38 -6.35
CA GLY A 4 61.24 39.40 -6.70
C GLY A 4 60.69 38.01 -7.04
N ASN A 5 60.08 37.38 -6.02
CA ASN A 5 58.92 36.48 -6.05
C ASN A 5 58.66 35.60 -7.28
N LEU A 6 58.73 34.26 -7.12
CA LEU A 6 57.76 33.28 -7.66
C LEU A 6 58.17 31.83 -7.36
N ILE A 7 57.16 30.99 -7.11
CA ILE A 7 57.11 29.50 -7.20
C ILE A 7 57.70 28.76 -5.98
N GLY A 8 57.04 27.77 -5.37
CA GLY A 8 55.81 27.07 -5.72
C GLY A 8 55.84 25.69 -5.04
N ILE A 9 54.66 25.30 -4.54
CA ILE A 9 54.06 23.96 -4.51
C ILE A 9 55.02 22.75 -4.40
N GLY A 10 54.87 22.03 -3.29
CA GLY A 10 54.63 20.58 -3.36
C GLY A 10 55.67 19.69 -2.69
N VAL A 11 55.13 18.75 -1.91
CA VAL A 11 55.70 17.44 -1.54
C VAL A 11 56.64 17.44 -0.33
N MET A 12 56.46 16.62 0.71
CA MET A 12 55.40 15.69 1.14
C MET A 12 55.77 15.22 2.56
N ALA A 13 54.76 14.85 3.33
CA ALA A 13 54.72 13.67 4.19
C ALA A 13 55.98 13.32 5.02
N ALA A 14 56.07 13.89 6.22
CA ALA A 14 56.67 13.23 7.39
C ALA A 14 56.43 14.05 8.68
N ALA A 15 55.16 14.29 9.05
CA ALA A 15 54.82 14.75 10.40
C ALA A 15 53.36 14.42 10.81
N SER A 16 52.71 13.47 10.13
CA SER A 16 51.29 13.13 10.28
C SER A 16 50.97 12.14 11.41
N ALA A 17 51.89 11.86 12.34
CA ALA A 17 51.62 11.01 13.51
C ALA A 17 51.89 11.70 14.87
N ALA A 18 52.33 12.97 14.87
CA ALA A 18 52.63 13.72 16.10
C ALA A 18 51.72 14.94 16.32
N LEU A 19 50.83 15.27 15.37
CA LEU A 19 49.86 16.37 15.55
C LEU A 19 48.52 15.91 16.16
N VAL A 20 48.17 14.62 16.04
CA VAL A 20 46.83 14.11 16.42
C VAL A 20 46.64 14.01 17.95
N ALA A 21 47.71 13.96 18.76
CA ALA A 21 47.59 13.84 20.22
C ALA A 21 47.67 15.19 20.99
N VAL A 22 47.96 16.30 20.32
CA VAL A 22 48.01 17.65 20.93
C VAL A 22 46.86 18.54 20.44
N ALA A 23 46.21 18.17 19.33
CA ALA A 23 45.11 18.93 18.76
C ALA A 23 43.82 18.84 19.57
N GLY A 24 43.47 17.68 20.16
CA GLY A 24 42.21 17.51 20.92
C GLY A 24 42.02 18.52 22.05
N PRO A 25 42.89 18.57 23.07
CA PRO A 25 42.70 19.50 24.21
C PRO A 25 42.76 20.99 23.83
N ALA A 26 43.52 21.33 22.78
CA ALA A 26 43.60 22.70 22.28
C ALA A 26 42.39 23.09 21.41
N TYR A 27 41.83 22.13 20.68
CA TYR A 27 40.62 22.30 19.88
C TYR A 27 39.38 22.38 20.79
N ASP A 28 39.28 21.50 21.78
CA ASP A 28 38.18 21.47 22.76
C ASP A 28 38.16 22.75 23.59
N SER A 29 39.31 23.26 24.01
CA SER A 29 39.39 24.55 24.75
C SER A 29 39.06 25.77 23.87
N LEU A 30 39.37 25.72 22.58
CA LEU A 30 38.97 26.76 21.62
C LEU A 30 37.47 26.72 21.31
N GLN A 31 36.88 25.52 21.19
CA GLN A 31 35.43 25.37 21.01
C GLN A 31 34.67 25.81 22.26
N GLN A 32 35.10 25.35 23.44
CA GLN A 32 34.49 25.73 24.71
C GLN A 32 34.55 27.25 24.94
N SER A 33 35.67 27.91 24.65
CA SER A 33 35.76 29.38 24.77
C SER A 33 34.86 30.14 23.79
N ARG A 34 34.59 29.59 22.59
CA ARG A 34 33.62 30.17 21.64
C ARG A 34 32.18 30.03 22.13
N LEU A 35 31.83 28.86 22.64
CA LEU A 35 30.50 28.60 23.20
C LEU A 35 30.25 29.49 24.43
N GLU A 36 31.24 29.63 25.33
CA GLU A 36 31.16 30.53 26.48
C GLU A 36 31.03 32.01 26.09
N GLU A 37 31.69 32.45 25.01
CA GLU A 37 31.52 33.81 24.46
C GLU A 37 30.10 33.99 23.87
N ALA A 38 29.61 33.01 23.11
CA ALA A 38 28.30 33.04 22.46
C ALA A 38 27.13 32.98 23.46
N ALA A 39 27.29 32.22 24.55
CA ALA A 39 26.32 32.09 25.64
C ALA A 39 26.09 33.38 26.42
N GLY A 40 27.02 34.35 26.38
CA GLY A 40 26.85 35.65 27.02
C GLY A 40 26.65 35.60 28.54
N GLY A 41 27.07 34.52 29.20
CA GLY A 41 26.92 34.29 30.64
C GLY A 41 25.69 33.47 31.04
N GLU A 42 24.90 32.97 30.09
CA GLU A 42 23.86 31.97 30.33
C GLU A 42 24.45 30.56 30.47
N GLU A 43 23.69 29.66 31.12
CA GLU A 43 24.10 28.26 31.30
C GLU A 43 24.05 27.52 29.97
N ILE A 44 25.14 26.85 29.62
CA ILE A 44 25.24 26.03 28.42
C ILE A 44 24.81 24.61 28.75
N VAL A 45 23.81 24.12 28.04
CA VAL A 45 23.28 22.76 28.18
C VAL A 45 23.32 22.09 26.81
N THR A 46 23.79 20.85 26.77
CA THR A 46 23.65 20.01 25.58
C THR A 46 22.52 19.02 25.84
N VAL A 47 21.53 19.03 24.97
CA VAL A 47 20.37 18.14 24.98
C VAL A 47 20.39 17.26 23.73
N THR A 48 19.78 16.09 23.83
CA THR A 48 19.74 15.12 22.74
C THR A 48 18.31 14.68 22.49
N GLY A 49 17.96 14.53 21.22
CA GLY A 49 16.68 14.00 20.79
C GLY A 49 16.86 13.13 19.56
N GLU A 50 15.84 12.32 19.31
CA GLU A 50 15.80 11.38 18.20
C GLU A 50 14.53 11.63 17.39
N GLY A 51 14.62 11.42 16.09
CA GLY A 51 13.52 11.51 15.14
C GLY A 51 13.74 10.51 14.01
N GLU A 52 12.68 9.98 13.44
CA GLU A 52 12.77 8.96 12.39
C GLU A 52 13.09 9.61 11.03
N GLY A 53 14.19 9.19 10.41
CA GLY A 53 14.63 9.61 9.08
C GLY A 53 14.14 8.68 7.97
N TYR A 54 14.72 8.80 6.76
CA TYR A 54 14.42 7.89 5.67
C TYR A 54 15.02 6.49 5.92
N GLY A 55 16.31 6.44 6.23
CA GLY A 55 17.08 5.22 6.46
C GLY A 55 17.16 4.77 7.92
N GLY A 56 16.35 5.37 8.79
CA GLY A 56 16.27 5.08 10.22
C GLY A 56 16.50 6.31 11.10
N VAL A 57 16.77 6.07 12.38
CA VAL A 57 16.87 7.12 13.41
C VAL A 57 17.93 8.18 13.09
N ILE A 58 17.52 9.44 13.17
CA ILE A 58 18.35 10.63 13.20
C ILE A 58 18.47 11.10 14.64
N THR A 59 19.69 11.32 15.10
CA THR A 59 19.99 11.90 16.42
C THR A 59 20.41 13.36 16.26
N ALA A 60 19.78 14.24 17.03
CA ALA A 60 20.18 15.63 17.20
C ALA A 60 20.85 15.83 18.56
N GLU A 61 22.07 16.39 18.55
CA GLU A 61 22.75 16.91 19.73
C GLU A 61 22.73 18.45 19.65
N VAL A 62 21.87 19.07 20.45
CA VAL A 62 21.63 20.52 20.44
C VAL A 62 22.31 21.13 21.66
N THR A 63 23.25 22.04 21.43
CA THR A 63 23.88 22.81 22.51
C THR A 63 23.23 24.17 22.59
N VAL A 64 22.57 24.46 23.71
CA VAL A 64 21.80 25.69 23.92
C VAL A 64 22.32 26.51 25.08
N ALA A 65 22.06 27.81 25.03
CA ALA A 65 22.14 28.70 26.18
C ALA A 65 20.89 29.60 26.18
N GLY A 66 20.01 29.39 27.16
CA GLY A 66 18.66 29.96 27.13
C GLY A 66 17.90 29.47 25.89
N ASP A 67 17.34 30.41 25.12
CA ASP A 67 16.59 30.13 23.89
C ASP A 67 17.50 30.11 22.63
N LYS A 68 18.83 30.14 22.79
CA LYS A 68 19.78 30.20 21.66
C LYS A 68 20.39 28.84 21.36
N ILE A 69 20.43 28.48 20.09
CA ILE A 69 21.15 27.30 19.59
C ILE A 69 22.61 27.69 19.32
N LEU A 70 23.52 27.29 20.20
CA LEU A 70 24.95 27.60 20.07
C LEU A 70 25.68 26.64 19.13
N ASP A 71 25.26 25.39 19.13
CA ASP A 71 25.75 24.34 18.24
C ASP A 71 24.65 23.31 18.00
N LEU A 72 24.71 22.66 16.84
CA LEU A 72 23.80 21.59 16.46
C LEU A 72 24.63 20.55 15.74
N LYS A 73 24.47 19.29 16.12
CA LYS A 73 25.03 18.16 15.39
C LYS A 73 23.92 17.19 15.06
N LEU A 74 23.77 16.90 13.78
CA LEU A 74 22.82 15.91 13.27
C LEU A 74 23.58 14.67 12.78
N THR A 75 23.12 13.49 13.17
CA THR A 75 23.68 12.21 12.71
C THR A 75 22.56 11.24 12.35
N GLY A 76 22.58 10.70 11.13
CA GLY A 76 21.74 9.58 10.72
C GLY A 76 22.60 8.58 9.95
N GLU A 77 23.01 7.48 10.60
CA GLU A 77 23.95 6.51 10.00
C GLU A 77 23.31 5.67 8.88
N GLY A 78 21.98 5.51 8.90
CA GLY A 78 21.23 4.79 7.87
C GLY A 78 20.86 5.64 6.65
N GLU A 79 21.05 6.96 6.71
CA GLU A 79 20.73 7.85 5.60
C GLU A 79 21.67 7.65 4.40
N THR A 80 21.13 7.75 3.19
CA THR A 80 21.96 7.75 1.97
C THR A 80 22.94 8.93 2.02
N PRO A 81 24.27 8.71 2.00
CA PRO A 81 25.24 9.79 2.25
C PRO A 81 25.11 10.97 1.28
N GLU A 82 24.80 10.70 0.01
CA GLU A 82 24.73 11.73 -1.03
C GLU A 82 23.43 12.56 -0.98
N ILE A 83 22.36 12.01 -0.42
CA ILE A 83 21.03 12.64 -0.32
C ILE A 83 20.79 13.11 1.12
N GLY A 84 20.49 12.17 2.02
CA GLY A 84 20.18 12.46 3.41
C GLY A 84 21.36 13.07 4.17
N GLY A 85 22.58 12.54 3.99
CA GLY A 85 23.78 13.10 4.63
C GLY A 85 24.07 14.56 4.24
N THR A 86 23.88 14.90 2.95
CA THR A 86 23.98 16.26 2.44
C THR A 86 22.87 17.16 2.98
N ALA A 87 21.64 16.65 3.08
CA ALA A 87 20.50 17.37 3.65
C ALA A 87 20.71 17.72 5.13
N LEU A 88 21.13 16.75 5.96
CA LEU A 88 21.44 16.96 7.37
C LEU A 88 22.51 18.06 7.56
N SER A 89 23.56 18.04 6.73
CA SER A 89 24.61 19.06 6.77
C SER A 89 24.07 20.46 6.44
N SER A 90 23.21 20.55 5.43
CA SER A 90 22.60 21.82 4.99
C SER A 90 21.63 22.37 6.03
N LEU A 91 20.80 21.51 6.63
CA LEU A 91 19.87 21.88 7.70
C LEU A 91 20.61 22.32 8.97
N GLN A 92 21.68 21.61 9.33
CA GLN A 92 22.52 22.00 10.46
C GLN A 92 23.04 23.44 10.31
N GLU A 93 23.57 23.80 9.14
CA GLU A 93 24.03 25.16 8.86
C GLU A 93 22.89 26.18 8.89
N ALA A 94 21.75 25.86 8.27
CA ALA A 94 20.59 26.74 8.20
C ALA A 94 19.98 27.02 9.57
N ILE A 95 19.77 26.00 10.40
CA ILE A 95 19.15 26.10 11.73
C ILE A 95 20.07 26.88 12.69
N VAL A 96 21.37 26.59 12.68
CA VAL A 96 22.34 27.36 13.49
C VAL A 96 22.39 28.81 13.03
N ALA A 97 22.33 29.09 11.72
CA ALA A 97 22.29 30.46 11.23
C ALA A 97 20.99 31.19 11.59
N ASN A 98 19.85 30.50 11.54
CA ASN A 98 18.52 31.04 11.82
C ASN A 98 18.21 31.15 13.31
N GLN A 99 18.93 30.40 14.16
CA GLN A 99 18.68 30.27 15.60
C GLN A 99 17.26 29.77 15.95
N SER A 100 16.59 29.15 14.99
CA SER A 100 15.24 28.60 15.12
C SER A 100 14.98 27.59 14.00
N LEU A 101 14.05 26.67 14.24
CA LEU A 101 13.46 25.84 13.19
C LEU A 101 12.49 26.64 12.31
N ASP A 102 11.87 27.70 12.85
CA ASP A 102 10.89 28.52 12.14
C ASP A 102 11.48 29.16 10.88
N GLY A 103 10.90 28.85 9.71
CA GLY A 103 11.34 29.39 8.43
C GLY A 103 12.55 28.68 7.83
N VAL A 104 13.00 27.56 8.40
CA VAL A 104 13.90 26.62 7.72
C VAL A 104 13.04 25.59 6.99
N GLU A 105 13.16 25.56 5.66
CA GLU A 105 12.41 24.64 4.81
C GLU A 105 13.11 23.28 4.71
N ALA A 106 12.32 22.21 4.51
CA ALA A 106 12.85 20.88 4.21
C ALA A 106 13.65 20.88 2.90
N VAL A 107 14.67 20.05 2.82
CA VAL A 107 15.51 19.93 1.62
C VAL A 107 14.77 19.10 0.57
N THR A 108 14.55 19.67 -0.61
CA THR A 108 13.91 18.98 -1.74
C THR A 108 14.64 17.68 -2.08
N GLY A 109 13.89 16.57 -2.14
CA GLY A 109 14.44 15.22 -2.40
C GLY A 109 14.97 14.50 -1.15
N ALA A 110 14.91 15.13 0.03
CA ALA A 110 15.30 14.55 1.31
C ALA A 110 14.30 14.94 2.43
N THR A 111 13.00 14.91 2.10
CA THR A 111 11.91 15.37 2.98
C THR A 111 11.87 14.58 4.29
N TRP A 112 11.89 13.24 4.22
CA TRP A 112 11.96 12.35 5.39
C TRP A 112 13.14 12.67 6.29
N THR A 113 14.34 12.77 5.72
CA THR A 113 15.55 13.13 6.46
C THR A 113 15.42 14.51 7.11
N SER A 114 14.78 15.45 6.43
CA SER A 114 14.58 16.82 6.93
C SER A 114 13.62 16.86 8.11
N ASN A 115 12.48 16.18 7.98
CA ASN A 115 11.47 16.08 9.03
C ASN A 115 12.02 15.34 10.26
N GLY A 116 12.68 14.20 10.07
CA GLY A 116 13.34 13.48 11.16
C GLY A 116 14.40 14.32 11.88
N ALA A 117 15.13 15.19 11.17
CA ALA A 117 16.03 16.15 11.80
C ALA A 117 15.29 17.22 12.61
N PHE A 118 14.18 17.74 12.11
CA PHE A 118 13.34 18.70 12.84
C PHE A 118 12.74 18.06 14.10
N ASP A 119 12.22 16.84 13.99
CA ASP A 119 11.63 16.11 15.12
C ASP A 119 12.68 15.73 16.15
N ALA A 120 13.87 15.31 15.73
CA ALA A 120 14.99 15.07 16.63
C ALA A 120 15.36 16.33 17.43
N ILE A 121 15.33 17.51 16.80
CA ILE A 121 15.60 18.79 17.48
C ILE A 121 14.46 19.18 18.42
N ARG A 122 13.20 19.07 18.00
CA ARG A 122 12.02 19.34 18.85
C ARG A 122 12.03 18.46 20.10
N SER A 123 12.25 17.15 19.89
CA SER A 123 12.42 16.15 20.93
C SER A 123 13.57 16.51 21.88
N ALA A 124 14.72 16.93 21.35
CA ALA A 124 15.85 17.38 22.16
C ALA A 124 15.51 18.60 23.03
N MET A 125 14.74 19.54 22.49
CA MET A 125 14.31 20.76 23.16
C MET A 125 13.14 20.55 24.15
N GLY A 126 12.61 19.34 24.24
CA GLY A 126 11.47 19.01 25.11
C GLY A 126 10.15 19.60 24.62
N GLU A 127 10.08 19.96 23.34
CA GLU A 127 8.81 20.18 22.65
C GLU A 127 8.22 18.79 22.41
N GLU A 128 7.01 18.54 22.91
CA GLU A 128 6.31 17.29 22.58
C GLU A 128 6.21 17.23 21.05
N THR A 129 6.96 16.31 20.44
CA THR A 129 6.65 15.82 19.10
C THR A 129 5.23 15.31 19.21
N GLN A 130 4.28 16.00 18.57
CA GLN A 130 2.92 15.49 18.47
C GLN A 130 3.04 14.16 17.73
N GLU A 131 3.07 13.05 18.47
CA GLU A 131 2.47 11.84 17.93
C GLU A 131 1.01 12.24 17.66
N GLU A 132 0.61 12.22 16.39
CA GLU A 132 -0.77 12.39 15.98
C GLU A 132 -1.61 11.30 16.68
N SER A 133 -2.11 11.62 17.86
CA SER A 133 -3.04 10.78 18.61
C SER A 133 -4.05 11.58 19.43
N GLU A 134 -4.23 12.87 19.11
CA GLU A 134 -5.53 13.49 19.36
C GLU A 134 -6.41 13.15 18.16
N ALA A 135 -7.19 12.06 18.28
CA ALA A 135 -8.32 11.81 17.40
C ALA A 135 -9.18 13.07 17.37
N ALA A 136 -9.06 13.86 16.31
CA ALA A 136 -9.94 14.99 16.08
C ALA A 136 -11.38 14.46 16.14
N GLU A 137 -12.25 15.07 16.95
CA GLU A 137 -13.67 14.73 16.95
C GLU A 137 -14.18 14.90 15.51
N GLN A 138 -14.49 13.78 14.84
CA GLN A 138 -15.01 13.82 13.48
C GLN A 138 -16.37 14.51 13.46
N GLU A 139 -16.51 15.49 12.58
CA GLU A 139 -17.78 16.18 12.38
C GLU A 139 -18.87 15.18 11.93
N GLU A 140 -20.05 15.29 12.52
CA GLU A 140 -21.17 14.43 12.16
C GLU A 140 -21.64 14.72 10.73
N VAL A 141 -21.59 13.72 9.87
CA VAL A 141 -22.06 13.79 8.48
C VAL A 141 -23.47 13.21 8.41
N GLN A 142 -24.42 13.97 7.87
CA GLN A 142 -25.78 13.51 7.62
C GLN A 142 -25.91 13.06 6.17
N ALA A 143 -26.17 11.78 5.94
CA ALA A 143 -26.31 11.21 4.59
C ALA A 143 -27.68 10.55 4.41
N ALA A 144 -28.43 10.93 3.38
CA ALA A 144 -29.69 10.29 3.02
C ALA A 144 -29.46 9.28 1.89
N GLY A 145 -30.18 8.14 1.93
CA GLY A 145 -30.11 7.12 0.88
C GLY A 145 -28.71 6.54 0.68
N LEU A 146 -28.04 6.24 1.79
CA LEU A 146 -26.65 5.77 1.80
C LEU A 146 -26.52 4.45 1.01
N THR A 147 -25.47 4.39 0.20
CA THR A 147 -25.05 3.19 -0.53
C THR A 147 -23.57 2.94 -0.29
N HIS A 148 -23.13 1.71 -0.48
CA HIS A 148 -21.71 1.32 -0.40
C HIS A 148 -21.32 0.51 -1.62
N GLY A 149 -20.04 0.51 -2.01
CA GLY A 149 -19.56 -0.35 -3.08
C GLY A 149 -18.07 -0.62 -3.00
N LEU A 150 -17.64 -1.70 -3.64
CA LEU A 150 -16.24 -2.08 -3.78
C LEU A 150 -15.88 -2.14 -5.26
N GLY A 151 -14.74 -1.56 -5.62
CA GLY A 151 -14.16 -1.68 -6.95
C GLY A 151 -12.73 -2.18 -6.86
N ILE A 152 -12.35 -3.11 -7.75
CA ILE A 152 -10.97 -3.61 -7.89
C ILE A 152 -10.49 -3.29 -9.31
N TYR A 153 -9.29 -2.71 -9.44
CA TYR A 153 -8.69 -2.37 -10.72
C TYR A 153 -7.26 -2.90 -10.79
N SER A 154 -6.98 -3.71 -11.82
CA SER A 154 -5.67 -4.32 -12.04
C SER A 154 -4.89 -3.57 -13.13
N THR A 155 -3.59 -3.33 -12.92
CA THR A 155 -2.69 -2.73 -13.92
C THR A 155 -1.35 -3.47 -13.98
N GLY A 156 -0.89 -3.76 -15.20
CA GLY A 156 0.47 -4.23 -15.45
C GLY A 156 1.41 -3.04 -15.61
N ARG A 157 2.65 -3.18 -15.13
CA ARG A 157 3.69 -2.16 -15.23
C ARG A 157 4.97 -2.71 -15.83
N LEU A 158 5.49 -1.99 -16.82
CA LEU A 158 6.87 -2.13 -17.27
C LEU A 158 7.73 -1.14 -16.47
N GLY A 159 8.52 -1.65 -15.55
CA GLY A 159 9.43 -0.86 -14.74
C GLY A 159 10.56 -0.24 -15.57
N PRO A 160 11.23 0.79 -15.05
CA PRO A 160 12.34 1.41 -15.76
C PRO A 160 13.53 0.45 -15.86
N GLY A 161 13.96 0.17 -17.09
CA GLY A 161 15.23 -0.53 -17.35
C GLY A 161 15.16 -2.05 -17.28
N SER A 162 16.32 -2.65 -17.05
CA SER A 162 16.54 -4.09 -16.94
C SER A 162 17.66 -4.33 -15.94
N ASP A 163 17.75 -5.55 -15.42
CA ASP A 163 18.92 -6.00 -14.66
C ASP A 163 20.18 -6.06 -15.55
N ASP A 164 21.33 -6.37 -14.93
CA ASP A 164 22.64 -6.46 -15.60
C ASP A 164 22.76 -7.62 -16.61
N GLN A 165 21.77 -8.52 -16.64
CA GLN A 165 21.65 -9.61 -17.62
C GLN A 165 20.62 -9.31 -18.72
N GLY A 166 19.91 -8.18 -18.62
CA GLY A 166 18.95 -7.70 -19.61
C GLY A 166 17.51 -8.17 -19.42
N ALA A 167 17.15 -8.77 -18.28
CA ALA A 167 15.75 -9.07 -17.97
C ALA A 167 15.06 -7.81 -17.42
N GLY A 168 13.86 -7.52 -17.91
CA GLY A 168 13.08 -6.36 -17.47
C GLY A 168 12.62 -6.48 -16.01
N VAL A 169 12.22 -5.35 -15.44
CA VAL A 169 11.54 -5.29 -14.14
C VAL A 169 10.06 -5.05 -14.41
N TYR A 170 9.19 -5.88 -13.86
CA TYR A 170 7.75 -5.78 -14.08
C TYR A 170 7.00 -5.81 -12.76
N SER A 171 5.81 -5.20 -12.71
CA SER A 171 4.91 -5.39 -11.58
C SER A 171 3.45 -5.51 -12.00
N ILE A 172 2.68 -6.23 -11.19
CA ILE A 172 1.21 -6.29 -11.24
C ILE A 172 0.71 -5.48 -10.05
N ASN A 173 -0.28 -4.63 -10.28
CA ASN A 173 -0.89 -3.80 -9.25
C ASN A 173 -2.37 -4.10 -9.21
N GLU A 174 -2.93 -4.20 -8.01
CA GLU A 174 -4.36 -4.34 -7.78
C GLU A 174 -4.81 -3.33 -6.74
N VAL A 175 -5.53 -2.32 -7.19
CA VAL A 175 -6.10 -1.28 -6.33
C VAL A 175 -7.52 -1.71 -5.97
N ALA A 176 -7.88 -1.68 -4.70
CA ALA A 176 -9.28 -1.74 -4.28
C ALA A 176 -9.71 -0.45 -3.58
N ALA A 177 -10.94 -0.01 -3.88
CA ALA A 177 -11.59 1.12 -3.23
C ALA A 177 -12.94 0.68 -2.68
N TYR A 178 -13.13 0.83 -1.37
CA TYR A 178 -14.43 0.69 -0.72
C TYR A 178 -14.99 2.08 -0.42
N VAL A 179 -16.19 2.37 -0.91
CA VAL A 179 -16.72 3.75 -0.90
C VAL A 179 -18.16 3.78 -0.43
N LEU A 180 -18.48 4.72 0.46
CA LEU A 180 -19.84 5.09 0.85
C LEU A 180 -20.30 6.31 0.02
N PHE A 181 -21.52 6.25 -0.51
CA PHE A 181 -22.12 7.34 -1.28
C PHE A 181 -23.50 7.73 -0.74
N ASP A 182 -23.83 9.02 -0.82
CA ASP A 182 -25.18 9.52 -0.53
C ASP A 182 -26.14 9.34 -1.73
N SER A 183 -27.40 9.77 -1.56
CA SER A 183 -28.43 9.71 -2.60
C SER A 183 -28.15 10.54 -3.86
N GLU A 184 -27.24 11.52 -3.79
CA GLU A 184 -26.77 12.28 -4.95
C GLU A 184 -25.56 11.62 -5.63
N GLY A 185 -25.03 10.55 -5.04
CA GLY A 185 -23.81 9.87 -5.50
C GLY A 185 -22.53 10.59 -5.08
N ARG A 186 -22.58 11.44 -4.05
CA ARG A 186 -21.40 12.05 -3.46
C ARG A 186 -20.72 11.07 -2.53
N ILE A 187 -19.39 11.04 -2.57
CA ILE A 187 -18.56 10.27 -1.65
C ILE A 187 -18.79 10.82 -0.24
N VAL A 188 -19.27 9.97 0.64
CA VAL A 188 -19.45 10.27 2.08
C VAL A 188 -18.17 9.91 2.82
N ASP A 189 -17.62 8.74 2.50
CA ASP A 189 -16.39 8.21 3.07
C ASP A 189 -15.82 7.12 2.17
N LEU A 190 -14.53 6.82 2.28
CA LEU A 190 -13.86 5.80 1.47
C LEU A 190 -12.56 5.31 2.08
N GLU A 191 -12.23 4.06 1.77
CA GLU A 191 -10.93 3.44 2.03
C GLU A 191 -10.36 2.89 0.73
N VAL A 192 -9.10 3.21 0.44
CA VAL A 192 -8.35 2.70 -0.71
C VAL A 192 -7.10 1.99 -0.21
N ASP A 193 -6.76 0.88 -0.85
CA ASP A 193 -5.47 0.20 -0.65
C ASP A 193 -5.05 -0.49 -1.94
N GLN A 194 -3.77 -0.84 -2.04
CA GLN A 194 -3.19 -1.41 -3.23
C GLN A 194 -2.22 -2.54 -2.90
N LEU A 195 -2.39 -3.67 -3.57
CA LEU A 195 -1.36 -4.69 -3.69
C LEU A 195 -0.47 -4.36 -4.90
N GLU A 196 0.84 -4.40 -4.74
CA GLU A 196 1.79 -4.40 -5.86
C GLU A 196 2.76 -5.56 -5.67
N VAL A 197 2.91 -6.36 -6.72
CA VAL A 197 3.78 -7.54 -6.75
C VAL A 197 4.74 -7.40 -7.92
N ALA A 198 6.04 -7.47 -7.66
CA ALA A 198 7.08 -7.24 -8.65
C ALA A 198 7.86 -8.51 -9.00
N THR A 199 8.65 -8.43 -10.06
CA THR A 199 9.65 -9.46 -10.37
C THR A 199 10.77 -9.50 -9.33
N PRO A 200 11.44 -10.65 -9.10
CA PRO A 200 12.48 -10.77 -8.07
C PRO A 200 13.75 -9.93 -8.30
N ASN A 201 13.94 -9.37 -9.50
CA ASN A 201 15.02 -8.42 -9.80
C ASN A 201 14.61 -6.95 -9.53
N TYR A 202 13.50 -6.72 -8.83
CA TYR A 202 13.08 -5.39 -8.43
C TYR A 202 13.99 -4.86 -7.31
N ASP A 203 14.54 -3.67 -7.53
CA ASP A 203 15.35 -2.94 -6.57
C ASP A 203 14.47 -2.25 -5.52
N GLY A 204 14.13 -2.99 -4.46
CA GLY A 204 13.37 -2.47 -3.33
C GLY A 204 13.11 -3.50 -2.24
N ALA A 205 13.79 -3.30 -1.11
CA ALA A 205 13.65 -4.16 0.06
C ALA A 205 12.20 -4.29 0.53
N GLY A 206 11.79 -5.52 0.81
CA GLY A 206 10.45 -5.85 1.31
C GLY A 206 9.32 -5.65 0.29
N MET A 207 9.65 -5.51 -0.99
CA MET A 207 8.67 -5.52 -2.07
C MET A 207 8.08 -6.93 -2.21
N PRO A 208 6.75 -7.12 -2.18
CA PRO A 208 6.16 -8.41 -2.54
C PRO A 208 6.64 -8.82 -3.94
N ASP A 209 7.14 -10.05 -4.05
CA ASP A 209 7.67 -10.58 -5.30
C ASP A 209 6.90 -11.81 -5.78
N PHE A 210 7.03 -12.09 -7.07
CA PHE A 210 6.51 -13.28 -7.71
C PHE A 210 7.50 -13.78 -8.75
N THR A 211 8.02 -15.00 -8.61
CA THR A 211 8.95 -15.55 -9.63
C THR A 211 8.20 -16.00 -10.88
N GLY A 212 6.95 -16.44 -10.73
CA GLY A 212 6.09 -17.00 -11.77
C GLY A 212 5.32 -18.20 -11.24
N PHE A 213 4.72 -18.99 -12.12
CA PHE A 213 4.11 -20.26 -11.76
C PHE A 213 5.17 -21.36 -11.60
N PRO A 214 4.90 -22.42 -10.81
CA PRO A 214 5.84 -23.52 -10.65
C PRO A 214 6.41 -24.07 -11.97
N GLY A 215 7.73 -24.24 -12.02
CA GLY A 215 8.49 -24.58 -13.22
C GLY A 215 9.00 -23.38 -14.04
N GLN A 216 8.58 -22.15 -13.71
CA GLN A 216 9.15 -20.92 -14.27
C GLN A 216 10.32 -20.43 -13.41
N SER A 217 11.07 -19.47 -13.95
CA SER A 217 12.22 -18.88 -13.28
C SER A 217 12.33 -17.39 -13.58
N TYR A 218 12.99 -16.66 -12.68
CA TYR A 218 13.32 -15.26 -12.89
C TYR A 218 14.66 -14.91 -12.23
N ASN A 219 15.34 -13.88 -12.74
CA ASN A 219 16.54 -13.34 -12.13
C ASN A 219 16.17 -12.69 -10.79
N ALA A 220 17.01 -12.88 -9.77
CA ALA A 220 16.81 -12.29 -8.44
C ALA A 220 18.00 -11.42 -8.04
N ASP A 221 17.67 -10.27 -7.46
CA ASP A 221 18.59 -9.32 -6.84
C ASP A 221 18.28 -9.31 -5.34
N GLU A 222 19.03 -10.12 -4.58
CA GLU A 222 18.72 -10.40 -3.16
C GLU A 222 19.25 -9.31 -2.23
N ASP A 223 20.28 -8.57 -2.66
CA ASP A 223 20.86 -7.46 -1.89
C ASP A 223 20.48 -6.06 -2.40
N HIS A 224 19.68 -5.99 -3.47
CA HIS A 224 19.16 -4.78 -4.09
C HIS A 224 20.28 -3.83 -4.54
N ASP A 225 21.34 -4.39 -5.14
CA ASP A 225 22.47 -3.63 -5.68
C ASP A 225 22.41 -3.44 -7.21
N ALA A 226 21.30 -3.85 -7.82
CA ALA A 226 21.03 -3.87 -9.26
C ALA A 226 21.90 -4.86 -10.06
N VAL A 227 22.47 -5.87 -9.39
CA VAL A 227 23.21 -6.98 -10.01
C VAL A 227 22.49 -8.29 -9.68
N VAL A 228 22.34 -9.16 -10.68
CA VAL A 228 21.72 -10.46 -10.46
C VAL A 228 22.63 -11.37 -9.63
N ASP A 229 22.17 -11.73 -8.43
CA ASP A 229 22.84 -12.68 -7.54
C ASP A 229 22.65 -14.13 -7.97
N THR A 230 21.41 -14.45 -8.35
CA THR A 230 20.97 -15.82 -8.62
C THR A 230 19.77 -15.84 -9.57
N VAL A 231 19.37 -17.03 -9.98
CA VAL A 231 18.12 -17.27 -10.71
C VAL A 231 17.24 -18.13 -9.80
N TRP A 232 16.08 -17.60 -9.43
CA TRP A 232 15.09 -18.35 -8.67
C TRP A 232 14.28 -19.23 -9.63
N GLU A 233 14.07 -20.49 -9.23
CA GLU A 233 13.17 -21.43 -9.90
C GLU A 233 11.96 -21.62 -9.00
N GLN A 234 10.76 -21.36 -9.52
CA GLN A 234 9.54 -21.45 -8.74
C GLN A 234 9.20 -22.93 -8.50
N THR A 235 9.15 -23.35 -7.24
CA THR A 235 8.54 -24.62 -6.85
C THR A 235 7.10 -24.42 -6.40
N GLU A 236 6.33 -25.51 -6.28
CA GLU A 236 4.95 -25.44 -5.73
C GLU A 236 4.93 -24.93 -4.28
N GLU A 237 5.93 -25.30 -3.47
CA GLU A 237 6.03 -24.84 -2.08
C GLU A 237 6.34 -23.34 -2.03
N ASP A 238 7.33 -22.89 -2.81
CA ASP A 238 7.70 -21.48 -2.87
C ASP A 238 6.56 -20.63 -3.45
N PHE A 239 5.78 -21.18 -4.39
CA PHE A 239 4.65 -20.47 -5.01
C PHE A 239 3.58 -20.15 -3.98
N LEU A 240 3.17 -21.15 -3.20
CA LEU A 240 2.19 -20.96 -2.14
C LEU A 240 2.71 -19.98 -1.08
N ALA A 241 3.98 -20.11 -0.68
CA ALA A 241 4.60 -19.24 0.31
C ALA A 241 4.72 -17.78 -0.16
N GLN A 242 5.14 -17.54 -1.42
CA GLN A 242 5.23 -16.19 -1.98
C GLN A 242 3.86 -15.52 -2.01
N VAL A 243 2.84 -16.18 -2.56
CA VAL A 243 1.48 -15.60 -2.65
C VAL A 243 0.90 -15.34 -1.26
N GLU A 244 1.07 -16.25 -0.29
CA GLU A 244 0.61 -16.04 1.10
C GLU A 244 1.33 -14.87 1.79
N SER A 245 2.57 -14.56 1.39
CA SER A 245 3.38 -13.48 1.95
C SER A 245 3.08 -12.10 1.36
N TRP A 246 2.28 -12.01 0.29
CA TRP A 246 1.96 -10.74 -0.35
C TRP A 246 1.21 -9.79 0.58
N GLN A 247 1.70 -8.56 0.65
CA GLN A 247 1.16 -7.50 1.49
C GLN A 247 0.78 -6.28 0.66
N THR A 248 -0.35 -5.66 0.99
CA THR A 248 -0.74 -4.37 0.42
C THR A 248 0.15 -3.23 0.93
N LYS A 249 0.05 -2.06 0.32
CA LYS A 249 0.83 -0.88 0.70
C LYS A 249 0.49 -0.41 2.11
N ARG A 250 -0.78 -0.45 2.55
CA ARG A 250 -1.12 -0.19 3.97
C ARG A 250 -0.60 -1.29 4.91
N GLN A 251 -0.67 -2.58 4.53
CA GLN A 251 -0.17 -3.68 5.37
C GLN A 251 1.34 -3.62 5.62
N ARG A 252 2.11 -2.99 4.72
CA ARG A 252 3.54 -2.75 4.89
C ARG A 252 3.85 -1.61 5.88
N GLY A 253 2.88 -0.73 6.16
CA GLY A 253 3.01 0.41 7.06
C GLY A 253 4.22 1.30 6.75
N ASP A 254 4.87 1.81 7.80
CA ASP A 254 6.01 2.75 7.72
C ASP A 254 7.24 2.23 6.97
N SER A 255 7.28 0.93 6.66
CA SER A 255 8.35 0.37 5.82
C SER A 255 8.24 0.78 4.36
N TYR A 256 7.04 1.18 3.89
CA TYR A 256 6.82 1.67 2.54
C TYR A 256 6.71 3.20 2.52
N LYS A 257 7.86 3.85 2.36
CA LYS A 257 8.01 5.32 2.34
C LYS A 257 7.90 5.87 0.92
N LEU A 258 7.09 6.92 0.75
CA LEU A 258 7.02 7.76 -0.44
C LEU A 258 7.91 9.00 -0.27
N ASN A 259 7.82 9.97 -1.19
CA ASN A 259 8.68 11.16 -1.17
C ASN A 259 8.41 12.08 0.02
N SER A 260 7.18 12.13 0.53
CA SER A 260 6.73 13.09 1.55
C SER A 260 6.13 12.45 2.80
N GLY A 261 5.68 11.20 2.71
CA GLY A 261 5.09 10.45 3.82
C GLY A 261 5.04 8.96 3.50
N THR A 262 4.27 8.19 4.27
CA THR A 262 3.93 6.80 3.95
C THR A 262 2.84 6.76 2.90
N TRP A 263 2.59 5.58 2.31
CA TRP A 263 1.45 5.43 1.40
C TRP A 263 0.12 5.69 2.08
N GLU A 264 -0.03 5.23 3.33
CA GLU A 264 -1.21 5.45 4.15
C GLU A 264 -1.46 6.94 4.39
N GLU A 265 -0.46 7.69 4.86
CA GLU A 265 -0.58 9.14 5.08
C GLU A 265 -0.99 9.91 3.82
N GLU A 266 -0.35 9.60 2.68
CA GLU A 266 -0.66 10.28 1.42
C GLU A 266 -2.02 9.88 0.85
N MET A 267 -2.45 8.63 1.03
CA MET A 267 -3.77 8.18 0.61
C MET A 267 -4.87 8.79 1.48
N ASP A 268 -4.68 8.87 2.79
CA ASP A 268 -5.64 9.48 3.73
C ASP A 268 -5.92 10.95 3.37
N ILE A 269 -4.89 11.69 2.90
CA ILE A 269 -5.05 13.05 2.37
C ILE A 269 -6.01 13.08 1.17
N PHE A 270 -5.89 12.14 0.24
CA PHE A 270 -6.78 12.05 -0.92
C PHE A 270 -8.18 11.59 -0.53
N GLU A 271 -8.30 10.61 0.37
CA GLU A 271 -9.58 10.14 0.89
C GLU A 271 -10.37 11.31 1.50
N GLU A 272 -9.74 12.11 2.36
CA GLU A 272 -10.36 13.32 2.91
C GLU A 272 -10.71 14.36 1.84
N ALA A 273 -9.82 14.59 0.86
CA ALA A 273 -10.06 15.55 -0.20
C ALA A 273 -11.24 15.17 -1.12
N PHE A 274 -11.52 13.88 -1.29
CA PHE A 274 -12.59 13.39 -2.18
C PHE A 274 -13.97 13.39 -1.53
N LYS A 275 -14.06 13.46 -0.19
CA LYS A 275 -15.34 13.54 0.53
C LYS A 275 -16.15 14.75 0.05
N GLY A 276 -17.42 14.50 -0.24
CA GLY A 276 -18.39 15.47 -0.77
C GLY A 276 -18.40 15.60 -2.30
N MET A 277 -17.40 15.08 -3.01
CA MET A 277 -17.39 15.04 -4.47
C MET A 277 -18.27 13.91 -4.99
N THR A 278 -18.98 14.14 -6.10
CA THR A 278 -19.46 13.05 -6.95
C THR A 278 -18.31 12.43 -7.74
N VAL A 279 -18.49 11.21 -8.26
CA VAL A 279 -17.49 10.57 -9.14
C VAL A 279 -17.16 11.45 -10.36
N GLU A 280 -18.17 12.08 -10.96
CA GLU A 280 -17.97 13.00 -12.09
C GLU A 280 -17.14 14.24 -11.70
N GLU A 281 -17.38 14.79 -10.50
CA GLU A 281 -16.59 15.91 -9.97
C GLU A 281 -15.15 15.50 -9.67
N LEU A 282 -14.92 14.27 -9.18
CA LEU A 282 -13.59 13.71 -8.93
C LEU A 282 -12.81 13.51 -10.23
N GLU A 283 -13.43 12.94 -11.26
CA GLU A 283 -12.81 12.79 -12.59
C GLU A 283 -12.43 14.16 -13.17
N GLN A 284 -13.32 15.15 -13.08
CA GLN A 284 -13.04 16.52 -13.51
C GLN A 284 -11.93 17.19 -12.68
N TRP A 285 -11.88 16.91 -11.38
CA TRP A 285 -10.82 17.38 -10.50
C TRP A 285 -9.47 16.81 -10.94
N TYR A 286 -9.38 15.50 -11.17
CA TYR A 286 -8.15 14.86 -11.64
C TYR A 286 -7.69 15.41 -12.99
N GLU A 287 -8.60 15.47 -13.99
CA GLU A 287 -8.29 15.99 -15.32
C GLU A 287 -7.72 17.41 -15.28
N LYS A 288 -8.11 18.20 -14.29
CA LYS A 288 -7.71 19.60 -14.19
C LYS A 288 -6.45 19.82 -13.35
N TYR A 289 -6.31 19.08 -12.25
CA TYR A 289 -5.32 19.37 -11.22
C TYR A 289 -4.16 18.36 -11.15
N CYS A 290 -4.22 17.26 -11.92
CA CYS A 290 -3.14 16.28 -12.00
C CYS A 290 -2.38 16.36 -13.34
N SER A 291 -1.14 15.89 -13.34
CA SER A 291 -0.30 15.77 -14.53
C SER A 291 -0.90 14.78 -15.53
N ASP A 292 -0.96 15.16 -16.80
CA ASP A 292 -1.35 14.25 -17.89
C ASP A 292 -0.24 13.23 -18.22
N VAL A 293 0.96 13.41 -17.65
CA VAL A 293 2.14 12.57 -17.90
C VAL A 293 2.27 11.47 -16.85
N ASN A 294 2.03 11.79 -15.57
CA ASN A 294 2.29 10.88 -14.46
C ASN A 294 1.13 10.77 -13.45
N GLY A 295 0.03 11.49 -13.64
CA GLY A 295 -1.16 11.42 -12.78
C GLY A 295 -1.00 12.00 -11.36
N ARG A 296 0.13 12.62 -11.04
CA ARG A 296 0.35 13.27 -9.72
C ARG A 296 -0.28 14.66 -9.68
N PRO A 297 -0.72 15.16 -8.50
CA PRO A 297 -1.19 16.53 -8.37
C PRO A 297 -0.13 17.58 -8.74
N LEU A 298 -0.58 18.72 -9.26
CA LEU A 298 0.27 19.81 -9.72
C LEU A 298 0.56 20.85 -8.62
N PHE A 299 1.80 20.94 -8.15
CA PHE A 299 2.24 21.93 -7.15
C PHE A 299 3.22 22.99 -7.67
N GLY A 300 3.34 23.14 -8.99
CA GLY A 300 4.22 24.14 -9.60
C GLY A 300 5.72 23.85 -9.47
N THR A 301 6.11 22.65 -9.06
CA THR A 301 7.49 22.18 -8.94
C THR A 301 7.94 21.30 -10.11
N SER A 302 7.04 20.94 -11.02
CA SER A 302 7.35 20.11 -12.20
C SER A 302 8.25 20.87 -13.18
N GLU A 303 9.20 20.16 -13.79
CA GLU A 303 10.02 20.67 -14.90
C GLU A 303 9.40 20.34 -16.28
N ASP A 304 8.33 19.54 -16.33
CA ASP A 304 7.65 19.20 -17.58
C ASP A 304 6.88 20.41 -18.13
N GLU A 305 7.10 20.75 -19.40
CA GLU A 305 6.52 21.94 -20.02
C GLU A 305 4.99 21.91 -20.05
N GLN A 306 4.36 20.73 -20.10
CA GLN A 306 2.90 20.59 -20.11
C GLN A 306 2.33 20.78 -18.71
N ASP A 307 2.95 20.17 -17.70
CA ASP A 307 2.58 20.38 -16.29
C ASP A 307 2.71 21.84 -15.88
N VAL A 308 3.82 22.50 -16.25
CA VAL A 308 4.03 23.93 -15.98
C VAL A 308 2.91 24.75 -16.64
N ALA A 309 2.61 24.51 -17.91
CA ALA A 309 1.55 25.25 -18.61
C ALA A 309 0.17 25.02 -17.99
N LYS A 310 -0.13 23.79 -17.57
CA LYS A 310 -1.39 23.41 -16.92
C LYS A 310 -1.53 24.09 -15.55
N TYR A 311 -0.48 24.06 -14.73
CA TYR A 311 -0.45 24.73 -13.43
C TYR A 311 -0.52 26.27 -13.54
N GLU A 312 0.20 26.87 -14.50
CA GLU A 312 0.16 28.33 -14.74
C GLU A 312 -1.21 28.83 -15.22
N ALA A 313 -2.02 27.95 -15.83
CA ALA A 313 -3.38 28.27 -16.27
C ALA A 313 -4.38 28.30 -15.11
N LEU A 314 -4.05 27.72 -13.95
CA LEU A 314 -4.90 27.75 -12.76
C LEU A 314 -4.96 29.16 -12.15
N THR A 315 -6.14 29.53 -11.69
CA THR A 315 -6.35 30.73 -10.87
C THR A 315 -5.74 30.57 -9.49
N GLU A 316 -5.50 31.68 -8.80
CA GLU A 316 -4.94 31.63 -7.44
C GLU A 316 -5.88 30.91 -6.45
N GLU A 317 -7.19 31.06 -6.62
CA GLU A 317 -8.19 30.37 -5.79
C GLU A 317 -8.11 28.85 -5.98
N GLU A 318 -7.93 28.40 -7.23
CA GLU A 318 -7.76 26.98 -7.55
C GLU A 318 -6.45 26.43 -6.99
N LYS A 319 -5.35 27.18 -7.08
CA LYS A 319 -4.07 26.78 -6.49
C LYS A 319 -4.17 26.62 -4.97
N ASN A 320 -4.79 27.59 -4.29
CA ASN A 320 -5.02 27.51 -2.84
C ASN A 320 -5.94 26.32 -2.47
N SER A 321 -6.87 25.93 -3.35
CA SER A 321 -7.71 24.76 -3.08
C SER A 321 -6.95 23.43 -3.14
N MET A 322 -5.81 23.40 -3.85
CA MET A 322 -4.93 22.22 -3.91
C MET A 322 -4.03 22.09 -2.67
N ASP A 323 -3.98 23.10 -1.79
CA ASP A 323 -3.21 23.03 -0.55
C ASP A 323 -3.66 21.85 0.32
N ALA A 324 -4.95 21.48 0.25
CA ALA A 324 -5.51 20.33 0.96
C ALA A 324 -4.85 19.00 0.59
N VAL A 325 -4.30 18.89 -0.63
CA VAL A 325 -3.59 17.68 -1.10
C VAL A 325 -2.08 17.88 -1.22
N SER A 326 -1.54 19.00 -0.76
CA SER A 326 -0.12 19.36 -0.94
C SER A 326 0.89 18.40 -0.30
N GLY A 327 0.45 17.61 0.70
CA GLY A 327 1.24 16.54 1.31
C GLY A 327 1.25 15.23 0.52
N ALA A 328 0.39 15.08 -0.50
CA ALA A 328 0.27 13.86 -1.28
C ALA A 328 1.00 13.99 -2.63
N THR A 329 1.96 13.10 -2.86
CA THR A 329 2.82 13.07 -4.05
C THR A 329 2.62 11.82 -4.91
N MET A 330 1.85 10.84 -4.44
CA MET A 330 1.46 9.66 -5.21
C MET A 330 0.59 10.02 -6.43
N SER A 331 0.64 9.16 -7.45
CA SER A 331 -0.24 9.25 -8.59
C SER A 331 -1.60 8.64 -8.28
N LEU A 332 -2.67 9.28 -8.76
CA LEU A 332 -4.02 8.72 -8.67
C LEU A 332 -4.34 7.77 -9.82
N ASN A 333 -3.59 7.87 -10.92
CA ASN A 333 -3.75 7.02 -12.08
C ASN A 333 -2.48 7.08 -12.94
N ASP A 334 -1.67 6.02 -12.87
CA ASP A 334 -0.54 5.75 -13.74
C ASP A 334 -0.28 4.22 -13.83
N ALA A 335 0.89 3.82 -14.34
CA ALA A 335 1.24 2.41 -14.44
C ALA A 335 1.36 1.70 -13.06
N HIS A 336 1.58 2.44 -11.97
CA HIS A 336 1.62 1.88 -10.61
C HIS A 336 0.20 1.62 -10.07
N GLY A 337 -0.87 2.08 -10.70
CA GLY A 337 -2.23 1.80 -10.22
C GLY A 337 -3.26 2.82 -10.70
N ASN A 338 -4.53 2.42 -10.68
CA ASN A 338 -5.65 3.27 -11.10
C ASN A 338 -6.69 3.40 -9.98
N ILE A 339 -6.43 4.34 -9.06
CA ILE A 339 -7.30 4.63 -7.90
C ILE A 339 -8.64 5.17 -8.37
N LEU A 340 -8.65 6.05 -9.38
CA LEU A 340 -9.89 6.59 -9.96
C LEU A 340 -10.76 5.49 -10.56
N GLY A 341 -10.17 4.56 -11.31
CA GLY A 341 -10.87 3.42 -11.89
C GLY A 341 -11.49 2.52 -10.83
N ALA A 342 -10.80 2.29 -9.71
CA ALA A 342 -11.34 1.54 -8.58
C ALA A 342 -12.54 2.28 -7.92
N ILE A 343 -12.47 3.59 -7.72
CA ILE A 343 -13.59 4.39 -7.18
C ILE A 343 -14.79 4.40 -8.14
N VAL A 344 -14.56 4.51 -9.45
CA VAL A 344 -15.63 4.43 -10.47
C VAL A 344 -16.31 3.06 -10.43
N LYS A 345 -15.53 1.97 -10.37
CA LYS A 345 -16.08 0.61 -10.22
C LYS A 345 -16.87 0.47 -8.91
N ALA A 346 -16.38 1.01 -7.80
CA ALA A 346 -17.10 1.01 -6.52
C ALA A 346 -18.46 1.72 -6.64
N TYR A 347 -18.51 2.84 -7.35
CA TYR A 347 -19.77 3.54 -7.64
C TYR A 347 -20.72 2.69 -8.47
N ASP A 348 -20.26 2.08 -9.56
CA ASP A 348 -21.09 1.25 -10.44
C ASP A 348 -21.63 0.00 -9.72
N ASN A 349 -20.86 -0.53 -8.76
CA ASN A 349 -21.18 -1.70 -7.95
C ASN A 349 -22.03 -1.39 -6.71
N ARG A 350 -22.48 -0.16 -6.51
CA ARG A 350 -23.06 0.27 -5.23
C ARG A 350 -24.37 -0.45 -4.86
N ARG A 351 -24.51 -0.75 -3.58
CA ARG A 351 -25.67 -1.40 -2.94
C ARG A 351 -26.21 -0.54 -1.80
N PRO A 352 -27.51 -0.65 -1.45
CA PRO A 352 -28.08 0.10 -0.33
C PRO A 352 -27.45 -0.28 1.01
N VAL A 353 -27.26 0.70 1.89
CA VAL A 353 -26.86 0.48 3.29
C VAL A 353 -28.08 0.65 4.19
N GLU A 354 -28.46 -0.41 4.89
CA GLU A 354 -29.58 -0.40 5.85
C GLU A 354 -29.05 -0.22 7.28
N GLY A 355 -28.74 1.02 7.66
CA GLY A 355 -28.26 1.38 9.00
C GLY A 355 -28.73 2.76 9.42
N ALA A 356 -28.74 3.03 10.73
CA ALA A 356 -29.06 4.36 11.26
C ALA A 356 -27.81 5.22 11.48
N LYS A 357 -26.68 4.56 11.79
CA LYS A 357 -25.40 5.22 12.05
C LYS A 357 -24.26 4.31 11.63
N ILE A 358 -23.27 4.89 10.95
CA ILE A 358 -21.99 4.26 10.64
C ILE A 358 -20.93 4.93 11.51
N ALA A 359 -20.23 4.12 12.29
CA ALA A 359 -19.19 4.55 13.21
C ALA A 359 -17.79 4.18 12.74
N LYS A 360 -17.66 3.19 11.83
CA LYS A 360 -16.39 2.83 11.19
C LYS A 360 -16.58 2.37 9.75
N ILE A 361 -15.56 2.52 8.92
CA ILE A 361 -15.42 1.82 7.64
C ILE A 361 -14.06 1.12 7.59
N GLY A 362 -13.96 0.02 6.85
CA GLY A 362 -12.72 -0.71 6.73
C GLY A 362 -12.60 -1.48 5.42
N LEU A 363 -11.35 -1.70 5.02
CA LEU A 363 -10.97 -2.44 3.82
C LEU A 363 -9.92 -3.49 4.19
N GLY A 364 -10.18 -4.75 3.83
CA GLY A 364 -9.34 -5.88 4.17
C GLY A 364 -8.95 -6.69 2.94
N PHE A 365 -7.71 -7.16 2.93
CA PHE A 365 -7.14 -7.98 1.86
C PHE A 365 -6.61 -9.31 2.40
N THR A 366 -6.72 -10.36 1.58
CA THR A 366 -5.97 -11.61 1.74
C THR A 366 -5.53 -12.14 0.39
N ASN A 367 -4.44 -12.90 0.37
CA ASN A 367 -3.88 -13.51 -0.83
C ASN A 367 -3.75 -15.02 -0.64
N THR A 368 -4.14 -15.81 -1.65
CA THR A 368 -4.07 -17.28 -1.57
C THR A 368 -3.59 -17.88 -2.88
N GLY A 369 -2.53 -18.70 -2.80
CA GLY A 369 -2.08 -19.54 -3.92
C GLY A 369 -2.83 -20.87 -3.94
N ARG A 370 -3.01 -21.44 -5.14
CA ARG A 370 -3.73 -22.69 -5.36
C ARG A 370 -3.03 -23.60 -6.34
N LEU A 371 -2.84 -24.85 -5.90
CA LEU A 371 -2.49 -25.96 -6.78
C LEU A 371 -3.80 -26.58 -7.28
N GLY A 372 -4.14 -26.34 -8.54
CA GLY A 372 -5.40 -26.78 -9.12
C GLY A 372 -5.49 -28.31 -9.28
N PRO A 373 -6.70 -28.88 -9.27
CA PRO A 373 -6.89 -30.30 -9.48
C PRO A 373 -6.66 -30.64 -10.95
N GLY A 374 -5.50 -31.21 -11.27
CA GLY A 374 -5.22 -31.79 -12.58
C GLY A 374 -3.98 -31.23 -13.26
N SER A 375 -3.77 -31.70 -14.48
CA SER A 375 -2.75 -31.24 -15.41
C SER A 375 -3.29 -31.34 -16.82
N ASP A 376 -2.69 -30.62 -17.75
CA ASP A 376 -2.95 -30.80 -19.17
C ASP A 376 -2.47 -32.18 -19.68
N ASP A 377 -2.72 -32.46 -20.96
CA ASP A 377 -2.33 -33.73 -21.61
C ASP A 377 -0.81 -33.94 -21.73
N GLN A 378 0.00 -32.92 -21.40
CA GLN A 378 1.46 -32.99 -21.33
C GLN A 378 1.98 -33.14 -19.89
N GLY A 379 1.10 -33.07 -18.89
CA GLY A 379 1.45 -33.22 -17.47
C GLY A 379 1.84 -31.90 -16.78
N THR A 380 1.62 -30.75 -17.42
CA THR A 380 1.80 -29.45 -16.77
C THR A 380 0.58 -29.15 -15.90
N ALA A 381 0.80 -28.88 -14.62
CA ALA A 381 -0.28 -28.62 -13.67
C ALA A 381 -0.98 -27.28 -13.94
N VAL A 382 -2.14 -27.12 -13.30
CA VAL A 382 -2.90 -25.86 -13.32
C VAL A 382 -2.69 -25.17 -11.99
N TYR A 383 -2.36 -23.88 -12.02
CA TYR A 383 -2.18 -23.06 -10.82
C TYR A 383 -3.09 -21.83 -10.88
N SER A 384 -3.48 -21.30 -9.72
CA SER A 384 -4.11 -19.99 -9.63
C SER A 384 -3.67 -19.27 -8.36
N PHE A 385 -3.77 -17.94 -8.37
CA PHE A 385 -3.70 -17.12 -7.17
C PHE A 385 -4.96 -16.26 -7.07
N ASN A 386 -5.30 -15.87 -5.85
CA ASN A 386 -6.45 -15.03 -5.57
C ASN A 386 -6.01 -13.84 -4.72
N THR A 387 -6.51 -12.66 -5.07
CA THR A 387 -6.47 -11.47 -4.23
C THR A 387 -7.90 -11.11 -3.85
N GLN A 388 -8.21 -11.36 -2.59
CA GLN A 388 -9.53 -11.18 -2.00
C GLN A 388 -9.59 -9.81 -1.33
N ALA A 389 -10.59 -9.01 -1.66
CA ALA A 389 -10.87 -7.74 -1.00
C ALA A 389 -12.26 -7.76 -0.35
N VAL A 390 -12.35 -7.13 0.82
CA VAL A 390 -13.60 -6.97 1.59
C VAL A 390 -13.69 -5.54 2.09
N GLY A 391 -14.73 -4.84 1.69
CA GLY A 391 -15.11 -3.54 2.26
C GLY A 391 -16.28 -3.69 3.22
N ALA A 392 -16.22 -3.04 4.38
CA ALA A 392 -17.26 -3.14 5.40
C ALA A 392 -17.51 -1.80 6.09
N CYS A 393 -18.77 -1.55 6.47
CA CYS A 393 -19.12 -0.45 7.36
C CYS A 393 -19.78 -0.98 8.63
N TYR A 394 -19.50 -0.33 9.76
CA TYR A 394 -19.86 -0.82 11.10
C TYR A 394 -20.63 0.21 11.92
N ASP A 395 -21.47 -0.27 12.83
CA ASP A 395 -22.18 0.57 13.80
C ASP A 395 -21.33 0.89 15.05
N GLU A 396 -21.89 1.65 15.99
CA GLU A 396 -21.21 2.03 17.25
C GLU A 396 -20.87 0.83 18.16
N GLU A 397 -21.53 -0.32 17.96
CA GLU A 397 -21.26 -1.56 18.69
C GLU A 397 -20.20 -2.43 17.97
N GLY A 398 -19.69 -1.99 16.82
CA GLY A 398 -18.76 -2.74 15.98
C GLY A 398 -19.42 -3.87 15.19
N LYS A 399 -20.75 -3.83 15.01
CA LYS A 399 -21.46 -4.79 14.16
C LYS A 399 -21.41 -4.34 12.71
N ILE A 400 -21.27 -5.31 11.82
CA ILE A 400 -21.33 -5.11 10.37
C ILE A 400 -22.71 -4.57 10.03
N VAL A 401 -22.77 -3.36 9.47
CA VAL A 401 -23.99 -2.79 8.89
C VAL A 401 -24.15 -3.29 7.46
N SER A 402 -23.07 -3.25 6.68
CA SER A 402 -23.02 -3.79 5.33
C SER A 402 -21.61 -4.26 4.99
N LEU A 403 -21.53 -5.31 4.18
CA LEU A 403 -20.31 -5.98 3.75
C LEU A 403 -20.32 -6.12 2.23
N TYR A 404 -19.20 -5.86 1.57
CA TYR A 404 -19.02 -6.11 0.14
C TYR A 404 -17.73 -6.88 -0.07
N THR A 405 -17.83 -8.08 -0.63
CA THR A 405 -16.73 -9.02 -0.86
C THR A 405 -16.54 -9.24 -2.34
N ASP A 406 -15.31 -9.17 -2.84
CA ASP A 406 -14.99 -9.56 -4.21
C ASP A 406 -13.54 -10.07 -4.32
N VAL A 407 -13.26 -10.85 -5.36
CA VAL A 407 -11.97 -11.53 -5.52
C VAL A 407 -11.52 -11.50 -6.97
N MET A 408 -10.27 -11.12 -7.16
CA MET A 408 -9.57 -11.39 -8.41
C MET A 408 -8.93 -12.77 -8.32
N GLU A 409 -9.34 -13.70 -9.18
CA GLU A 409 -8.68 -15.00 -9.32
C GLU A 409 -8.07 -15.09 -10.71
N VAL A 410 -6.78 -15.39 -10.76
CA VAL A 410 -5.99 -15.47 -11.99
C VAL A 410 -5.36 -16.86 -12.07
N ALA A 411 -5.53 -17.54 -13.20
CA ALA A 411 -5.04 -18.90 -13.40
C ALA A 411 -3.99 -19.00 -14.52
N THR A 412 -3.33 -20.15 -14.58
CA THR A 412 -2.48 -20.50 -15.72
C THR A 412 -3.30 -20.66 -17.02
N PRO A 413 -2.72 -20.44 -18.21
CA PRO A 413 -3.45 -20.50 -19.49
C PRO A 413 -3.99 -21.89 -19.88
N ASN A 414 -3.50 -22.97 -19.25
CA ASN A 414 -4.03 -24.32 -19.42
C ASN A 414 -5.24 -24.62 -18.49
N TYR A 415 -5.80 -23.60 -17.84
CA TYR A 415 -7.02 -23.73 -17.07
C TYR A 415 -8.23 -23.95 -17.99
N ASP A 416 -8.98 -25.02 -17.75
CA ASP A 416 -10.22 -25.37 -18.45
C ASP A 416 -11.38 -24.46 -18.00
N GLY A 417 -11.42 -23.23 -18.54
CA GLY A 417 -12.45 -22.25 -18.24
C GLY A 417 -12.41 -21.01 -19.13
N ALA A 418 -13.39 -20.92 -20.04
CA ALA A 418 -13.47 -19.90 -21.10
C ALA A 418 -13.51 -18.43 -20.68
N THR A 419 -13.79 -18.13 -19.41
CA THR A 419 -13.80 -16.76 -18.89
C THR A 419 -12.88 -16.58 -17.71
N MET A 420 -11.92 -17.50 -17.51
CA MET A 420 -10.97 -17.40 -16.42
C MET A 420 -9.91 -16.36 -16.78
N PRO A 421 -9.71 -15.30 -15.96
CA PRO A 421 -8.55 -14.45 -16.11
C PRO A 421 -7.29 -15.32 -16.08
N ASN A 422 -6.42 -15.13 -17.07
CA ASN A 422 -5.19 -15.91 -17.18
C ASN A 422 -3.96 -15.02 -17.13
N PHE A 423 -2.87 -15.63 -16.69
CA PHE A 423 -1.54 -15.03 -16.67
C PHE A 423 -0.54 -16.06 -17.16
N THR A 424 0.21 -15.76 -18.22
CA THR A 424 1.24 -16.70 -18.71
C THR A 424 2.49 -16.66 -17.84
N GLY A 425 2.76 -15.52 -17.19
CA GLY A 425 3.98 -15.21 -16.47
C GLY A 425 4.44 -13.79 -16.80
N PHE A 426 5.65 -13.42 -16.37
CA PHE A 426 6.28 -12.17 -16.78
C PHE A 426 6.90 -12.27 -18.18
N PRO A 427 7.09 -11.15 -18.90
CA PRO A 427 7.70 -11.16 -20.24
C PRO A 427 9.00 -11.97 -20.31
N GLY A 428 9.08 -12.87 -21.30
CA GLY A 428 10.16 -13.85 -21.45
C GLY A 428 9.85 -15.23 -20.85
N GLN A 429 8.79 -15.37 -20.05
CA GLN A 429 8.28 -16.66 -19.58
C GLN A 429 7.26 -17.25 -20.56
N SER A 430 6.89 -18.51 -20.35
CA SER A 430 5.92 -19.21 -21.19
C SER A 430 5.09 -20.20 -20.39
N TYR A 431 3.91 -20.53 -20.89
CA TYR A 431 3.05 -21.57 -20.33
C TYR A 431 2.28 -22.31 -21.43
N ASN A 432 1.87 -23.54 -21.14
CA ASN A 432 0.95 -24.28 -22.00
C ASN A 432 -0.43 -23.60 -21.97
N ALA A 433 -1.09 -23.54 -23.12
CA ALA A 433 -2.42 -22.96 -23.28
C ALA A 433 -3.40 -23.97 -23.86
N ASP A 434 -4.61 -23.97 -23.31
CA ASP A 434 -5.78 -24.74 -23.75
C ASP A 434 -6.82 -23.71 -24.22
N GLU A 435 -6.80 -23.40 -25.52
CA GLU A 435 -7.56 -22.30 -26.12
C GLU A 435 -9.03 -22.69 -26.36
N ASP A 436 -9.29 -23.98 -26.56
CA ASP A 436 -10.65 -24.50 -26.79
C ASP A 436 -11.28 -25.19 -25.57
N HIS A 437 -10.54 -25.28 -24.46
CA HIS A 437 -10.95 -25.81 -23.16
C HIS A 437 -11.37 -27.29 -23.26
N ASP A 438 -10.56 -28.08 -23.97
CA ASP A 438 -10.76 -29.52 -24.14
C ASP A 438 -9.75 -30.38 -23.34
N ALA A 439 -8.95 -29.72 -22.49
CA ALA A 439 -7.86 -30.27 -21.69
C ALA A 439 -6.66 -30.80 -22.51
N VAL A 440 -6.54 -30.39 -23.77
CA VAL A 440 -5.39 -30.66 -24.65
C VAL A 440 -4.65 -29.36 -24.90
N VAL A 441 -3.32 -29.42 -24.86
CA VAL A 441 -2.50 -28.25 -25.18
C VAL A 441 -2.59 -27.90 -26.67
N ASP A 442 -3.17 -26.74 -26.97
CA ASP A 442 -3.25 -26.17 -28.32
C ASP A 442 -1.96 -25.45 -28.71
N ALA A 443 -1.38 -24.74 -27.75
CA ALA A 443 -0.24 -23.85 -27.96
C ALA A 443 0.64 -23.76 -26.70
N VAL A 444 1.85 -23.24 -26.89
CA VAL A 444 2.67 -22.70 -25.81
C VAL A 444 2.71 -21.20 -26.02
N TRP A 445 2.13 -20.45 -25.08
CA TRP A 445 2.16 -19.00 -25.12
C TRP A 445 3.48 -18.51 -24.54
N GLU A 446 4.16 -17.64 -25.26
CA GLU A 446 5.31 -16.88 -24.76
C GLU A 446 4.82 -15.50 -24.35
N GLN A 447 5.14 -15.07 -23.14
CA GLN A 447 4.71 -13.76 -22.66
C GLN A 447 5.59 -12.67 -23.30
N THR A 448 4.95 -11.77 -24.03
CA THR A 448 5.56 -10.50 -24.46
C THR A 448 5.17 -9.36 -23.53
N GLU A 449 5.88 -8.24 -23.57
CA GLU A 449 5.50 -7.02 -22.83
C GLU A 449 4.09 -6.52 -23.22
N GLU A 450 3.74 -6.58 -24.51
CA GLU A 450 2.42 -6.18 -25.01
C GLU A 450 1.32 -7.10 -24.46
N ASP A 451 1.53 -8.42 -24.57
CA ASP A 451 0.57 -9.40 -24.05
C ASP A 451 0.45 -9.33 -22.53
N PHE A 452 1.53 -8.94 -21.82
CA PHE A 452 1.55 -8.85 -20.36
C PHE A 452 0.62 -7.73 -19.89
N LEU A 453 0.79 -6.54 -20.48
CA LEU A 453 -0.08 -5.41 -20.19
C LEU A 453 -1.54 -5.72 -20.55
N ALA A 454 -1.77 -6.35 -21.70
CA ALA A 454 -3.12 -6.69 -22.16
C ALA A 454 -3.80 -7.76 -21.28
N GLN A 455 -3.07 -8.77 -20.80
CA GLN A 455 -3.63 -9.78 -19.90
C GLN A 455 -4.04 -9.16 -18.57
N VAL A 456 -3.17 -8.38 -17.93
CA VAL A 456 -3.46 -7.78 -16.62
C VAL A 456 -4.60 -6.75 -16.71
N GLU A 457 -4.62 -5.91 -17.75
CA GLU A 457 -5.71 -4.95 -17.98
C GLU A 457 -7.06 -5.65 -18.24
N GLY A 458 -7.03 -6.86 -18.81
CA GLY A 458 -8.20 -7.67 -19.11
C GLY A 458 -8.74 -8.52 -17.96
N TRP A 459 -8.08 -8.52 -16.78
CA TRP A 459 -8.53 -9.30 -15.64
C TRP A 459 -9.88 -8.81 -15.10
N GLN A 460 -10.68 -9.77 -14.63
CA GLN A 460 -12.04 -9.52 -14.14
C GLN A 460 -12.27 -10.26 -12.84
N THR A 461 -12.87 -9.59 -11.85
CA THR A 461 -13.22 -10.21 -10.58
C THR A 461 -14.31 -11.28 -10.74
N LYS A 462 -14.55 -12.09 -9.71
CA LYS A 462 -15.65 -13.08 -9.74
C LYS A 462 -17.01 -12.42 -9.88
N ARG A 463 -17.24 -11.23 -9.30
CA ARG A 463 -18.49 -10.48 -9.55
C ARG A 463 -18.57 -9.92 -10.97
N GLU A 464 -17.48 -9.35 -11.51
CA GLU A 464 -17.48 -8.79 -12.88
C GLU A 464 -17.76 -9.84 -13.97
N ARG A 465 -17.40 -11.10 -13.70
CA ARG A 465 -17.73 -12.24 -14.57
C ARG A 465 -19.22 -12.64 -14.53
N GLY A 466 -19.93 -12.31 -13.45
CA GLY A 466 -21.35 -12.58 -13.26
C GLY A 466 -21.74 -14.02 -13.59
N ASP A 467 -22.76 -14.18 -14.44
CA ASP A 467 -23.33 -15.46 -14.86
C ASP A 467 -22.34 -16.45 -15.52
N SER A 468 -21.15 -16.00 -15.93
CA SER A 468 -20.14 -16.91 -16.48
C SER A 468 -19.41 -17.72 -15.40
N TYR A 469 -19.37 -17.24 -14.16
CA TYR A 469 -18.82 -17.97 -13.01
C TYR A 469 -19.95 -18.69 -12.25
N LYS A 470 -20.15 -19.97 -12.57
CA LYS A 470 -21.21 -20.79 -11.95
C LYS A 470 -20.65 -21.74 -10.90
N LEU A 471 -21.34 -21.80 -9.78
CA LEU A 471 -21.21 -22.80 -8.74
C LEU A 471 -22.33 -23.85 -8.87
N ASN A 472 -22.30 -24.89 -8.04
CA ASN A 472 -23.33 -25.93 -8.07
C ASN A 472 -24.71 -25.41 -7.63
N SER A 473 -24.76 -24.36 -6.81
CA SER A 473 -25.97 -23.79 -6.21
C SER A 473 -26.48 -22.51 -6.88
N GLY A 474 -25.69 -21.91 -7.77
CA GLY A 474 -25.99 -20.61 -8.40
C GLY A 474 -24.75 -20.00 -9.05
N THR A 475 -24.64 -18.68 -9.01
CA THR A 475 -23.42 -17.95 -9.33
C THR A 475 -22.61 -17.66 -8.07
N TRP A 476 -21.34 -17.26 -8.23
CA TRP A 476 -20.53 -16.82 -7.09
C TRP A 476 -21.16 -15.60 -6.40
N GLU A 477 -21.64 -14.63 -7.19
CA GLU A 477 -22.33 -13.43 -6.70
C GLU A 477 -23.56 -13.77 -5.85
N GLU A 478 -24.47 -14.62 -6.35
CA GLU A 478 -25.68 -15.00 -5.62
C GLU A 478 -25.38 -15.66 -4.27
N GLU A 479 -24.36 -16.52 -4.21
CA GLU A 479 -23.96 -17.17 -2.96
C GLU A 479 -23.26 -16.21 -2.00
N MET A 480 -22.49 -15.25 -2.50
CA MET A 480 -21.80 -14.25 -1.67
C MET A 480 -22.80 -13.26 -1.07
N ASP A 481 -23.82 -12.85 -1.84
CA ASP A 481 -24.88 -11.96 -1.36
C ASP A 481 -25.64 -12.58 -0.16
N ILE A 482 -25.85 -13.90 -0.18
CA ILE A 482 -26.45 -14.63 0.96
C ILE A 482 -25.60 -14.50 2.23
N PHE A 483 -24.27 -14.63 2.12
CA PHE A 483 -23.37 -14.49 3.26
C PHE A 483 -23.28 -13.05 3.74
N GLU A 484 -23.18 -12.08 2.84
CA GLU A 484 -23.16 -10.64 3.19
C GLU A 484 -24.42 -10.25 3.96
N ASP A 485 -25.59 -10.65 3.48
CA ASP A 485 -26.88 -10.42 4.15
C ASP A 485 -26.94 -11.14 5.50
N PHE A 486 -26.40 -12.36 5.59
CA PHE A 486 -26.41 -13.14 6.82
C PHE A 486 -25.48 -12.58 7.90
N PHE A 487 -24.33 -12.00 7.52
CA PHE A 487 -23.38 -11.41 8.45
C PHE A 487 -23.76 -9.99 8.90
N ALA A 488 -24.70 -9.33 8.21
CA ALA A 488 -25.25 -8.06 8.67
C ALA A 488 -25.84 -8.18 10.09
N GLY A 489 -25.43 -7.27 10.98
CA GLY A 489 -25.80 -7.25 12.39
C GLY A 489 -24.92 -8.11 13.31
N MET A 490 -23.93 -8.83 12.76
CA MET A 490 -22.92 -9.56 13.53
C MET A 490 -21.64 -8.72 13.67
N THR A 491 -20.92 -8.90 14.78
CA THR A 491 -19.53 -8.47 14.88
C THR A 491 -18.61 -9.43 14.13
N THR A 492 -17.41 -8.98 13.76
CA THR A 492 -16.38 -9.84 13.15
C THR A 492 -16.08 -11.08 14.01
N GLU A 493 -16.03 -10.94 15.34
CA GLU A 493 -15.81 -12.07 16.25
C GLU A 493 -16.97 -13.08 16.18
N GLU A 494 -18.21 -12.62 16.04
CA GLU A 494 -19.37 -13.49 15.87
C GLU A 494 -19.34 -14.21 14.52
N VAL A 495 -18.86 -13.56 13.44
CA VAL A 495 -18.69 -14.20 12.13
C VAL A 495 -17.62 -15.31 12.20
N SER A 496 -16.45 -15.03 12.76
CA SER A 496 -15.39 -16.04 12.96
C SER A 496 -15.86 -17.18 13.87
N GLY A 497 -16.63 -16.86 14.92
CA GLY A 497 -17.25 -17.84 15.81
C GLY A 497 -18.29 -18.72 15.12
N TRP A 498 -19.10 -18.13 14.23
CA TRP A 498 -20.05 -18.85 13.39
C TRP A 498 -19.33 -19.79 12.42
N TYR A 499 -18.30 -19.31 11.72
CA TYR A 499 -17.50 -20.14 10.82
C TYR A 499 -16.91 -21.35 11.56
N ALA A 500 -16.25 -21.13 12.69
CA ALA A 500 -15.65 -22.20 13.48
C ALA A 500 -16.68 -23.24 13.97
N SER A 501 -17.90 -22.81 14.26
CA SER A 501 -18.97 -23.68 14.79
C SER A 501 -19.70 -24.46 13.70
N TYR A 502 -19.96 -23.84 12.55
CA TYR A 502 -20.93 -24.33 11.56
C TYR A 502 -20.33 -24.71 10.20
N CYS A 503 -19.05 -24.43 9.97
CA CYS A 503 -18.35 -24.85 8.76
C CYS A 503 -17.48 -26.09 8.98
N SER A 504 -17.20 -26.81 7.89
CA SER A 504 -16.28 -27.94 7.84
C SER A 504 -14.87 -27.49 8.19
N ASP A 505 -14.20 -28.17 9.13
CA ASP A 505 -12.80 -27.91 9.46
C ASP A 505 -11.83 -28.37 8.35
N VAL A 506 -12.33 -29.10 7.35
CA VAL A 506 -11.56 -29.60 6.20
C VAL A 506 -11.79 -28.75 4.96
N SER A 507 -13.04 -28.44 4.63
CA SER A 507 -13.38 -27.74 3.39
C SER A 507 -13.71 -26.25 3.55
N GLY A 508 -13.91 -25.79 4.79
CA GLY A 508 -14.36 -24.42 5.09
C GLY A 508 -15.79 -24.09 4.65
N ARG A 509 -16.54 -25.09 4.14
CA ARG A 509 -17.92 -24.92 3.67
C ARG A 509 -18.93 -25.04 4.80
N PRO A 510 -20.07 -24.33 4.75
CA PRO A 510 -21.14 -24.52 5.73
C PRO A 510 -21.71 -25.94 5.68
N LEU A 511 -22.06 -26.48 6.85
CA LEU A 511 -22.55 -27.85 7.00
C LEU A 511 -24.08 -27.96 6.87
N PHE A 512 -24.59 -28.50 5.75
CA PHE A 512 -26.02 -28.70 5.49
C PHE A 512 -26.55 -30.13 5.67
N GLY A 513 -25.84 -30.97 6.45
CA GLY A 513 -26.30 -32.32 6.80
C GLY A 513 -26.08 -33.41 5.77
N THR A 514 -25.44 -33.11 4.64
CA THR A 514 -24.94 -34.11 3.70
C THR A 514 -23.45 -33.92 3.47
N SER A 515 -22.62 -34.75 4.13
CA SER A 515 -21.19 -34.87 3.86
C SER A 515 -20.80 -36.35 3.84
N GLU A 516 -19.79 -36.70 3.03
CA GLU A 516 -19.15 -38.02 3.07
C GLU A 516 -18.00 -38.07 4.08
N ASN A 517 -17.59 -36.92 4.62
CA ASN A 517 -16.57 -36.82 5.65
C ASN A 517 -17.16 -37.13 7.03
N GLU A 518 -16.57 -38.10 7.75
CA GLU A 518 -17.08 -38.56 9.05
C GLU A 518 -17.01 -37.47 10.15
N GLU A 519 -16.04 -36.56 10.09
CA GLU A 519 -15.88 -35.46 11.04
C GLU A 519 -16.95 -34.39 10.83
N ASP A 520 -17.23 -34.03 9.57
CA ASP A 520 -18.33 -33.12 9.21
C ASP A 520 -19.69 -33.68 9.64
N VAL A 521 -19.93 -34.98 9.41
CA VAL A 521 -21.17 -35.65 9.82
C VAL A 521 -21.31 -35.62 11.34
N ALA A 522 -20.23 -35.92 12.07
CA ALA A 522 -20.25 -35.88 13.53
C ALA A 522 -20.49 -34.46 14.07
N LYS A 523 -19.88 -33.43 13.46
CA LYS A 523 -20.06 -32.02 13.81
C LYS A 523 -21.52 -31.60 13.59
N TYR A 524 -22.08 -31.88 12.42
CA TYR A 524 -23.48 -31.57 12.09
C TYR A 524 -24.50 -32.34 12.95
N ASP A 525 -24.27 -33.63 13.21
CA ASP A 525 -25.14 -34.44 14.08
C ASP A 525 -25.14 -33.93 15.54
N GLY A 526 -24.08 -33.21 15.93
CA GLY A 526 -23.96 -32.54 17.22
C GLY A 526 -24.82 -31.28 17.36
N PHE A 527 -25.27 -30.68 16.25
CA PHE A 527 -26.10 -29.48 16.28
C PHE A 527 -27.50 -29.78 16.82
N THR A 528 -28.00 -28.87 17.64
CA THR A 528 -29.41 -28.80 18.04
C THR A 528 -30.30 -28.49 16.83
N GLU A 529 -31.59 -28.79 16.95
CA GLU A 529 -32.55 -28.48 15.87
C GLU A 529 -32.69 -26.95 15.64
N GLU A 530 -32.46 -26.14 16.67
CA GLU A 530 -32.44 -24.68 16.57
C GLU A 530 -31.23 -24.20 15.75
N GLU A 531 -30.04 -24.74 16.02
CA GLU A 531 -28.81 -24.45 15.26
C GLU A 531 -28.95 -24.88 13.79
N LYS A 532 -29.48 -26.08 13.53
CA LYS A 532 -29.75 -26.53 12.15
C LYS A 532 -30.72 -25.60 11.42
N SER A 533 -31.78 -25.15 12.12
CA SER A 533 -32.75 -24.21 11.53
C SER A 533 -32.13 -22.83 11.27
N ALA A 534 -31.18 -22.39 12.09
CA ALA A 534 -30.47 -21.13 11.87
C ALA A 534 -29.61 -21.16 10.60
N MET A 535 -29.05 -22.33 10.25
CA MET A 535 -28.27 -22.52 9.02
C MET A 535 -29.12 -22.47 7.74
N ASP A 536 -30.45 -22.58 7.82
CA ASP A 536 -31.33 -22.45 6.64
C ASP A 536 -31.15 -21.09 5.95
N ALA A 537 -30.78 -20.04 6.69
CA ALA A 537 -30.53 -18.71 6.16
C ALA A 537 -29.40 -18.67 5.13
N VAL A 538 -28.41 -19.56 5.25
CA VAL A 538 -27.27 -19.67 4.31
C VAL A 538 -27.36 -20.90 3.41
N SER A 539 -28.48 -21.64 3.42
CA SER A 539 -28.62 -22.91 2.67
C SER A 539 -28.46 -22.81 1.15
N GLY A 540 -28.54 -21.60 0.59
CA GLY A 540 -28.25 -21.34 -0.81
C GLY A 540 -26.76 -21.12 -1.11
N ALA A 541 -25.91 -20.93 -0.09
CA ALA A 541 -24.48 -20.66 -0.22
C ALA A 541 -23.66 -21.87 0.23
N THR A 542 -22.94 -22.48 -0.72
CA THR A 542 -22.16 -23.70 -0.50
C THR A 542 -20.67 -23.50 -0.65
N MET A 543 -20.22 -22.31 -1.10
CA MET A 543 -18.81 -21.97 -1.18
C MET A 543 -18.12 -21.98 0.19
N SER A 544 -16.80 -22.20 0.16
CA SER A 544 -15.97 -22.05 1.35
C SER A 544 -15.75 -20.57 1.64
N LEU A 545 -15.72 -20.19 2.91
CA LEU A 545 -15.30 -18.84 3.32
C LEU A 545 -13.79 -18.73 3.55
N ARG A 546 -13.07 -19.86 3.57
CA ARG A 546 -11.62 -19.93 3.75
C ARG A 546 -11.10 -21.24 3.16
N ASP A 547 -10.65 -21.19 1.92
CA ASP A 547 -9.90 -22.27 1.25
C ASP A 547 -8.94 -21.70 0.19
N ALA A 548 -8.36 -22.57 -0.65
CA ALA A 548 -7.46 -22.14 -1.71
C ALA A 548 -8.12 -21.34 -2.85
N HIS A 549 -9.46 -21.22 -2.89
CA HIS A 549 -10.19 -20.36 -3.83
C HIS A 549 -10.42 -18.94 -3.27
N GLY A 550 -9.95 -18.67 -2.04
CA GLY A 550 -10.02 -17.37 -1.36
C GLY A 550 -10.14 -17.49 0.16
N ASP A 551 -9.53 -16.55 0.88
CA ASP A 551 -9.72 -16.36 2.32
C ASP A 551 -10.64 -15.15 2.61
N ILE A 552 -11.94 -15.35 2.36
CA ILE A 552 -12.98 -14.35 2.59
C ILE A 552 -13.05 -13.97 4.07
N LEU A 553 -13.03 -14.96 4.96
CA LEU A 553 -13.09 -14.71 6.40
C LEU A 553 -11.90 -13.87 6.88
N GLY A 554 -10.69 -14.15 6.39
CA GLY A 554 -9.51 -13.37 6.73
C GLY A 554 -9.59 -11.94 6.22
N ALA A 555 -10.17 -11.73 5.04
CA ALA A 555 -10.39 -10.38 4.53
C ALA A 555 -11.45 -9.62 5.36
N ILE A 556 -12.50 -10.28 5.86
CA ILE A 556 -13.45 -9.69 6.82
C ILE A 556 -12.75 -9.33 8.14
N GLU A 557 -11.89 -10.22 8.64
CA GLU A 557 -11.08 -9.98 9.85
C GLU A 557 -10.14 -8.78 9.68
N ASN A 558 -9.47 -8.69 8.54
CA ASN A 558 -8.57 -7.59 8.20
C ASN A 558 -9.32 -6.27 7.99
N ALA A 559 -10.52 -6.30 7.38
CA ALA A 559 -11.34 -5.10 7.21
C ALA A 559 -11.70 -4.47 8.56
N TRP A 560 -12.00 -5.29 9.57
CA TRP A 560 -12.23 -4.79 10.93
C TRP A 560 -10.95 -4.31 11.61
N ALA A 561 -9.85 -5.05 11.47
CA ALA A 561 -8.56 -4.66 12.05
C ALA A 561 -8.07 -3.30 11.52
N ASN A 562 -8.36 -3.01 10.26
CA ASN A 562 -8.01 -1.77 9.56
C ASN A 562 -9.11 -0.70 9.63
N ALA A 563 -10.20 -0.93 10.37
CA ALA A 563 -11.36 -0.05 10.31
C ALA A 563 -11.11 1.32 10.97
N LYS A 564 -11.18 2.38 10.17
CA LYS A 564 -11.07 3.76 10.62
C LYS A 564 -12.41 4.27 11.15
N ASP A 565 -12.33 5.18 12.13
CA ASP A 565 -13.51 5.82 12.69
C ASP A 565 -14.20 6.70 11.63
N THR A 566 -15.52 6.75 11.67
CA THR A 566 -16.36 7.69 10.91
C THR A 566 -17.51 8.17 11.82
N ASN A 567 -18.20 9.25 11.44
CA ASN A 567 -19.35 9.76 12.20
C ASN A 567 -20.52 10.09 11.27
N ILE A 568 -21.09 9.07 10.64
CA ILE A 568 -22.14 9.23 9.64
C ILE A 568 -23.48 8.83 10.25
N THR A 569 -24.43 9.76 10.28
CA THR A 569 -25.82 9.49 10.59
C THR A 569 -26.61 9.33 9.30
N VAL A 570 -27.30 8.21 9.17
CA VAL A 570 -28.13 7.91 8.00
C VAL A 570 -29.51 8.55 8.21
N ALA A 571 -29.81 9.56 7.41
CA ALA A 571 -31.08 10.27 7.46
C ALA A 571 -32.20 9.45 6.76
N GLU A 572 -33.39 9.45 7.38
CA GLU A 572 -34.61 8.81 6.85
C GLU A 572 -35.10 9.39 5.51
#